data_AF-A0A0J7ZHP5-F1
#
_entry.id   AF-A0A0J7ZHP5-F1
#
_cell.length_a   1.000
_cell.length_b   1.000
_cell.length_c   1.000
_cell.angle_alpha   90.00
_cell.angle_beta   90.00
_cell.angle_gamma   90.00
#
_symmetry.space_group_name_H-M   'P 1'
#
loop_
_entity.id
_entity.type
_entity.pdbx_description
1 polymer ?
#
loop_
_entity_poly.entity_id
_entity_poly.type
_entity_poly.pdbx_seq_one_letter_code
_entity_poly.pdbx_strand_id
1 'polypeptide(L)' 'MPEERRAHLDRAVRILARDPFRKNATAQLGPDEHLRKAYVAPGVLLGYMVAGAVMVIVVLEIFDEFAYLIDETGAV' A
#
# COMPACT_ATOMS: atom_id res chain seq x y z
N MET A 1 8.15 -3.60 11.61
CA MET A 1 7.91 -2.19 11.26
C MET A 1 7.96 -1.32 12.52
N PRO A 2 8.72 -0.21 12.52
CA PRO A 2 8.78 0.76 13.63
C PRO A 2 7.40 1.36 13.99
N GLU A 3 7.19 1.77 15.23
CA GLU A 3 5.91 2.27 15.74
C GLU A 3 5.40 3.52 15.00
N GLU A 4 6.29 4.47 14.74
CA GLU A 4 5.94 5.69 14.01
C GLU A 4 5.41 5.39 12.60
N ARG A 5 6.08 4.48 11.89
CA ARG A 5 5.66 4.05 10.54
C ARG A 5 4.30 3.32 10.59
N ARG A 6 4.01 2.60 11.69
CA ARG A 6 2.69 1.98 11.94
C ARG A 6 1.61 3.02 12.12
N ALA A 7 1.85 4.04 12.92
CA ALA A 7 0.89 5.12 13.11
C ALA A 7 0.57 5.86 11.78
N HIS A 8 1.58 6.06 10.92
CA HIS A 8 1.35 6.61 9.58
C HIS A 8 0.47 5.72 8.71
N LEU A 9 0.79 4.43 8.63
CA LEU A 9 0.00 3.45 7.88
C LEU A 9 -1.45 3.41 8.36
N ASP A 10 -1.68 3.29 9.66
CA ASP A 10 -3.03 3.21 10.24
C ASP A 10 -3.85 4.47 9.91
N ARG A 11 -3.23 5.64 10.02
CA ARG A 11 -3.87 6.91 9.68
C ARG A 11 -4.21 7.00 8.20
N ALA A 12 -3.29 6.60 7.33
CA ALA A 12 -3.49 6.60 5.89
C ALA A 12 -4.61 5.65 5.47
N VAL A 13 -4.65 4.41 6.00
CA VAL A 13 -5.72 3.46 5.71
C VAL A 13 -7.09 4.00 6.12
N ARG A 14 -7.20 4.66 7.28
CA ARG A 14 -8.45 5.32 7.70
C ARG A 14 -8.89 6.44 6.76
N ILE A 15 -7.94 7.19 6.19
CA ILE A 15 -8.22 8.23 5.20
C ILE A 15 -8.72 7.60 3.90
N LEU A 16 -8.01 6.59 3.39
CA LEU A 16 -8.36 5.92 2.14
C LEU A 16 -9.68 5.16 2.22
N ALA A 17 -9.99 4.55 3.37
CA ALA A 17 -11.27 3.89 3.58
C ALA A 17 -12.47 4.86 3.50
N ARG A 18 -12.26 6.16 3.72
CA ARG A 18 -13.29 7.20 3.60
C ARG A 18 -13.33 7.83 2.21
N ASP A 19 -12.18 8.01 1.58
CA ASP A 19 -12.03 8.59 0.25
C ASP A 19 -10.89 7.88 -0.51
N PRO A 20 -11.19 6.76 -1.18
CA PRO A 20 -10.18 5.96 -1.87
C PRO A 20 -9.74 6.59 -3.19
N PHE A 21 -10.43 7.63 -3.69
CA PHE A 21 -10.09 8.31 -4.94
C PHE A 21 -9.46 9.69 -4.69
N ARG A 22 -8.96 9.93 -3.47
CA ARG A 22 -8.44 11.22 -3.04
C ARG A 22 -7.43 11.78 -4.04
N LYS A 23 -7.79 12.92 -4.63
CA LYS A 23 -6.98 13.62 -5.63
C LYS A 23 -5.60 13.96 -5.06
N ASN A 24 -4.56 13.81 -5.86
CA ASN A 24 -3.15 14.08 -5.53
C ASN A 24 -2.51 13.15 -4.45
N ALA A 25 -3.28 12.30 -3.77
CA ALA A 25 -2.77 11.33 -2.80
C ALA A 25 -2.77 9.89 -3.34
N THR A 26 -3.52 9.64 -4.41
CA THR A 26 -3.70 8.33 -5.02
C THR A 26 -3.44 8.41 -6.52
N ALA A 27 -2.85 7.36 -7.07
CA ALA A 27 -2.63 7.23 -8.51
C ALA A 27 -3.30 5.97 -9.03
N GLN A 28 -3.81 6.03 -10.27
CA GLN A 28 -4.35 4.87 -10.96
C GLN A 28 -3.23 3.87 -11.30
N LEU A 29 -3.55 2.59 -11.23
CA LEU A 29 -2.68 1.50 -11.65
C LEU A 29 -3.25 0.87 -12.93
N GLY A 30 -2.63 1.15 -14.07
CA GLY A 30 -3.11 0.65 -15.36
C GLY A 30 -4.40 1.36 -15.82
N PRO A 31 -5.18 0.74 -16.71
CA PRO A 31 -6.37 1.35 -17.30
C PRO A 31 -7.63 1.28 -16.42
N ASP A 32 -7.61 0.47 -15.35
CA ASP A 32 -8.72 0.33 -14.41
C ASP A 32 -8.69 1.45 -13.35
N GLU A 33 -9.74 2.28 -13.29
CA GLU A 33 -9.80 3.42 -12.37
C GLU A 33 -9.92 2.99 -10.90
N HIS A 34 -10.43 1.78 -10.66
CA HIS A 34 -10.63 1.21 -9.35
C HIS A 34 -9.36 0.60 -8.78
N LEU A 35 -8.37 0.27 -9.63
CA LEU A 35 -7.05 -0.17 -9.20
C LEU A 35 -6.17 1.05 -8.95
N ARG A 36 -5.72 1.21 -7.71
CA ARG A 36 -5.03 2.42 -7.26
C ARG A 36 -3.83 2.10 -6.38
N LYS A 37 -2.91 3.06 -6.30
CA LYS A 37 -1.80 3.05 -5.34
C LYS A 37 -1.71 4.35 -4.56
N ALA A 38 -1.17 4.28 -3.36
CA ALA A 38 -0.85 5.43 -2.52
C ALA A 38 0.39 5.17 -1.66
N TYR A 39 1.22 6.19 -1.48
CA TYR A 39 2.23 6.18 -0.43
C TYR A 39 1.56 6.46 0.91
N VAL A 40 1.67 5.51 1.84
CA VAL A 40 0.90 5.51 3.10
C VAL A 40 1.76 5.74 4.34
N ALA A 41 3.06 5.51 4.23
CA ALA A 41 4.06 5.85 5.22
C ALA A 41 5.44 5.98 4.53
N PRO A 42 6.47 6.53 5.20
CA PRO A 42 7.83 6.54 4.66
C PRO A 42 8.28 5.12 4.26
N GLY A 43 8.61 4.94 2.98
CA GLY A 43 9.00 3.64 2.43
C GLY A 43 7.88 2.60 2.32
N VAL A 44 6.61 2.99 2.41
CA VAL A 44 5.47 2.06 2.29
C VAL A 44 4.50 2.51 1.20
N LEU A 45 4.32 1.67 0.19
CA LEU A 45 3.34 1.84 -0.88
C LEU A 45 2.24 0.79 -0.73
N LEU A 46 0.99 1.24 -0.86
CA LEU A 46 -0.18 0.38 -0.81
C LEU A 46 -0.83 0.38 -2.20
N GLY A 47 -0.93 -0.79 -2.82
CA GLY A 47 -1.76 -1.05 -3.99
C GLY A 47 -3.09 -1.66 -3.56
N TYR A 48 -4.21 -1.12 -4.02
CA TYR A 48 -5.55 -1.54 -3.62
C TYR A 48 -6.54 -1.44 -4.77
N MET A 49 -7.66 -2.15 -4.64
CA MET A 49 -8.82 -2.02 -5.52
C MET A 49 -10.03 -1.52 -4.73
N VAL A 50 -10.92 -0.78 -5.40
CA VAL A 50 -12.23 -0.41 -4.86
C VAL A 50 -13.30 -1.26 -5.54
N ALA A 51 -13.93 -2.16 -4.78
CA ALA A 51 -15.03 -3.01 -5.23
C ALA A 51 -16.33 -2.56 -4.55
N GLY A 52 -17.06 -1.66 -5.21
CA GLY A 52 -18.26 -1.04 -4.63
C GLY A 52 -17.94 -0.27 -3.35
N ALA A 53 -18.53 -0.68 -2.23
CA ALA A 53 -18.30 -0.04 -0.92
C ALA A 53 -17.07 -0.57 -0.16
N VAL A 54 -16.31 -1.49 -0.75
CA VAL A 54 -15.17 -2.16 -0.10
C VAL A 54 -13.86 -1.74 -0.76
N MET A 55 -12.87 -1.39 0.06
CA MET A 55 -11.48 -1.22 -0.38
C MET A 55 -10.69 -2.47 -0.02
N VAL A 56 -10.11 -3.13 -1.02
CA VAL A 56 -9.29 -4.35 -0.84
C VAL A 56 -7.84 -3.99 -1.09
N ILE A 57 -7.00 -4.20 -0.07
CA ILE A 57 -5.54 -4.06 -0.21
C ILE A 57 -5.04 -5.28 -0.99
N VAL A 58 -4.43 -5.04 -2.15
CA VAL A 58 -3.92 -6.10 -3.04
C VAL A 58 -2.42 -6.31 -2.82
N VAL A 59 -1.68 -5.22 -2.62
CA VAL A 59 -0.22 -5.25 -2.44
C VAL A 59 0.19 -4.28 -1.35
N LEU A 60 1.10 -4.71 -0.48
CA LEU A 60 1.83 -3.86 0.45
C LEU A 60 3.32 -3.96 0.14
N GLU A 61 3.89 -2.90 -0.41
CA GLU A 61 5.33 -2.83 -0.69
C GLU A 61 6.02 -2.04 0.43
N ILE A 62 7.05 -2.65 1.02
CA ILE A 62 7.89 -2.02 2.04
C ILE A 62 9.30 -1.91 1.46
N PHE A 63 9.73 -0.68 1.20
CA PHE A 63 11.08 -0.36 0.74
C PHE A 63 11.99 -0.17 1.95
N ASP A 64 12.40 -1.27 2.57
CA ASP A 64 13.51 -1.29 3.51
C ASP A 64 14.81 -1.61 2.76
N GLU A 65 15.95 -1.10 3.23
CA GLU A 65 17.27 -1.25 2.58
C GLU A 65 17.79 -2.71 2.50
N PHE A 66 16.97 -3.71 2.84
CA PHE A 66 17.31 -5.13 2.81
C PHE A 66 16.47 -5.84 1.74
N ALA A 67 16.88 -5.70 0.49
CA ALA A 67 16.32 -6.46 -0.62
C ALA A 67 16.84 -7.90 -0.57
N TYR A 68 16.09 -8.81 0.06
CA TYR A 68 16.29 -10.24 -0.14
C TYR A 68 15.02 -10.89 -0.67
N LEU A 69 15.03 -11.20 -1.96
CA LEU A 69 14.30 -12.36 -2.46
C LEU A 69 15.10 -13.59 -1.98
N ILE A 70 14.69 -14.17 -0.86
CA ILE A 70 15.23 -15.47 -0.45
C ILE A 70 14.43 -16.50 -1.24
N ASP A 71 15.07 -17.06 -2.26
CA ASP A 71 14.56 -18.26 -2.93
C ASP A 71 14.46 -19.38 -1.88
N GLU A 72 13.43 -20.23 -1.93
CA GLU A 72 13.17 -21.29 -0.92
C GLU A 72 14.29 -22.34 -0.81
N THR A 73 15.39 -22.19 -1.56
CA THR A 73 16.56 -23.07 -1.60
C THR A 73 17.77 -22.57 -0.79
N GLY A 74 17.67 -21.45 -0.09
CA GLY A 74 18.82 -20.79 0.54
C GLY A 74 19.04 -20.98 2.04
N ALA A 75 18.28 -21.82 2.73
CA ALA A 75 18.54 -22.16 4.12
C ALA A 75 19.49 -23.37 4.21
N VAL A 76 20.81 -23.10 4.23
CA VAL A 76 21.84 -24.08 4.60
C VAL A 76 22.69 -23.52 5.73
#